data_AF-A0AA35WX62-F1
#
_entry.id   AF-A0AA35WX62-F1
#
_cell.length_a   1.000
_cell.length_b   1.000
_cell.length_c   1.000
_cell.angle_alpha   90.00
_cell.angle_beta   90.00
_cell.angle_gamma   90.00
#
_symmetry.space_group_name_H-M   'P 1'
#
loop_
_entity.id
_entity.type
_entity.pdbx_description
1 polymer ?
#
loop_
_entity_poly.entity_id
_entity_poly.type
_entity_poly.pdbx_seq_one_letter_code
_entity_poly.pdbx_strand_id
1 'polypeptide(L)'
;MVRSEVGEVLLTGNSTFHPFPSALSFPAGIPNDGIPIEDVVTVSVALTVVYVILATTGLVFAVGCLLFNIIFRQRRLVRLSSSNLNYLIGLGAIVLYVNVITLVIPTTNADFAAILCNTNPWLVSVGYSLCYGTMIIKMIRVWVIFNNILELKALRWNCILFNIPLHPLLRDNLLGLFILCLTIIDVFILLLFTVTEGVRGNLGVKLTTNQELPEETIGATAEYHKYFLYVCESDGASCPLRNSVWIQRAFCKVLALLLAFRTRNVKVKGLDDSVYIAASVYVTSIVLTVIIVSTYTLRDYVNAYPAVVGMGLLLGTTMILGLVFIPRVQLLQTLR
;
A
#
# COMPACT_ATOMS: atom_id res chain seq x y z
N MET A 1 -44.55 4.18 32.98
CA MET A 1 -45.10 5.32 33.73
C MET A 1 -44.23 5.55 34.94
N VAL A 2 -43.31 6.51 34.89
CA VAL A 2 -42.49 6.88 36.05
C VAL A 2 -43.08 8.17 36.60
N ARG A 3 -43.66 8.09 37.80
CA ARG A 3 -44.26 9.21 38.53
C ARG A 3 -43.16 9.85 39.36
N SER A 4 -42.70 11.04 38.99
CA SER A 4 -41.81 11.84 39.83
C SER A 4 -42.69 12.73 40.72
N GLU A 5 -42.62 12.50 42.03
CA GLU A 5 -43.24 13.38 43.03
C GLU A 5 -42.31 14.57 43.28
N VAL A 6 -42.81 15.78 43.02
CA VAL A 6 -42.13 17.05 43.33
C VAL A 6 -42.77 17.62 44.60
N GLY A 7 -41.90 18.03 45.53
CA GLY A 7 -42.20 18.28 46.94
C GLY A 7 -43.17 19.41 47.26
N GLU A 8 -43.67 19.34 48.49
CA GLU A 8 -44.54 20.33 49.13
C GLU A 8 -43.83 21.68 49.31
N VAL A 9 -44.52 22.77 48.92
CA VAL A 9 -44.12 24.15 49.23
C VAL A 9 -45.26 24.83 49.98
N LEU A 10 -44.90 25.41 51.12
CA LEU A 10 -45.72 26.14 52.09
C LEU A 10 -46.58 27.25 51.47
N LEU A 11 -47.87 27.24 51.78
CA LEU A 11 -48.83 28.27 51.41
C LEU A 11 -48.83 29.43 52.41
N THR A 12 -48.32 30.59 52.02
CA THR A 12 -48.78 31.87 52.56
C THR A 12 -48.88 32.90 51.43
N GLY A 13 -50.04 33.55 51.28
CA GLY A 13 -50.20 34.74 50.45
C GLY A 13 -51.02 34.55 49.17
N ASN A 14 -52.15 35.23 49.15
CA ASN A 14 -53.10 35.41 48.04
C ASN A 14 -52.40 35.54 46.67
N SER A 15 -52.46 34.50 45.85
CA SER A 15 -51.96 34.51 44.47
C SER A 15 -52.89 33.66 43.60
N THR A 16 -53.44 34.29 42.57
CA THR A 16 -54.21 33.64 41.52
C THR A 16 -53.37 32.52 40.89
N PHE A 17 -53.83 31.27 41.06
CA PHE A 17 -53.24 30.09 40.44
C PHE A 17 -53.38 30.21 38.92
N HIS A 18 -52.28 30.54 38.23
CA HIS A 18 -52.18 30.19 36.82
C HIS A 18 -52.04 28.67 36.75
N PRO A 19 -52.94 27.94 36.08
CA PRO A 19 -52.77 26.50 35.92
C PRO A 19 -51.43 26.27 35.21
N PHE A 20 -50.54 25.50 35.84
CA PHE A 20 -49.36 24.98 35.16
C PHE A 20 -49.84 24.30 33.87
N PRO A 21 -49.21 24.57 32.72
CA PRO A 21 -49.64 23.97 31.47
C PRO A 21 -49.66 22.45 31.63
N SER A 22 -50.83 21.85 31.42
CA SER A 22 -51.12 20.43 31.67
C SER A 22 -50.41 19.47 30.70
N ALA A 23 -49.49 19.98 29.88
CA ALA A 23 -48.64 19.21 29.00
C ALA A 23 -47.28 19.92 28.90
N LEU A 24 -46.23 19.22 29.33
CA LEU A 24 -44.85 19.59 29.00
C LEU A 24 -44.68 19.40 27.49
N SER A 25 -44.85 20.47 26.72
CA SER A 25 -44.70 20.46 25.27
C SER A 25 -43.31 20.95 24.90
N PHE A 26 -42.48 20.09 24.32
CA PHE A 26 -41.23 20.52 23.73
C PHE A 26 -41.49 21.06 22.32
N PRO A 27 -41.24 22.35 22.05
CA PRO A 27 -41.57 22.98 20.77
C PRO A 27 -40.80 22.41 19.58
N ALA A 28 -39.68 21.71 19.83
CA ALA A 28 -38.83 21.07 18.81
C ALA A 28 -38.86 19.53 18.87
N GLY A 29 -39.77 18.93 19.63
CA GLY A 29 -39.77 17.49 19.92
C GLY A 29 -38.98 17.13 21.18
N ILE A 30 -39.04 15.86 21.60
CA ILE A 30 -38.39 15.38 22.82
C ILE A 30 -36.87 15.55 22.66
N PRO A 31 -36.17 16.23 23.58
CA PRO A 31 -34.73 16.42 23.50
C PRO A 31 -34.02 15.06 23.50
N ASN A 32 -32.96 14.94 22.70
CA ASN A 32 -32.16 13.74 22.63
C ASN A 32 -31.58 13.37 24.01
N ASP A 33 -31.51 12.08 24.33
CA ASP A 33 -31.00 11.56 25.59
C ASP A 33 -29.46 11.63 25.70
N GLY A 34 -28.81 12.12 24.64
CA GLY A 34 -27.37 12.27 24.54
C GLY A 34 -26.66 11.02 24.03
N ILE A 35 -27.39 9.98 23.60
CA ILE A 35 -26.78 8.81 22.96
C ILE A 35 -26.31 9.23 21.55
N PRO A 36 -25.03 9.00 21.21
CA PRO A 36 -24.53 9.31 19.88
C PRO A 36 -25.13 8.37 18.83
N ILE A 37 -25.49 8.92 17.68
CA ILE A 37 -25.76 8.17 16.47
C ILE A 37 -24.40 7.82 15.84
N GLU A 38 -24.17 6.54 15.61
CA GLU A 38 -22.90 6.04 15.05
C GLU A 38 -23.00 5.93 13.52
N ASP A 39 -22.19 6.73 12.81
CA ASP A 39 -22.14 6.73 11.35
C ASP A 39 -20.83 6.14 10.84
N VAL A 40 -20.89 5.12 9.99
CA VAL A 40 -19.69 4.54 9.37
C VAL A 40 -19.34 5.30 8.09
N VAL A 41 -18.18 5.96 8.11
CA VAL A 41 -17.68 6.75 7.00
C VAL A 41 -16.83 5.88 6.07
N THR A 42 -17.03 6.06 4.77
CA THR A 42 -16.25 5.41 3.72
C THR A 42 -15.41 6.42 2.95
N VAL A 43 -14.44 5.92 2.18
CA VAL A 43 -13.66 6.72 1.24
C VAL A 43 -14.59 7.54 0.33
N SER A 44 -14.24 8.80 0.09
CA SER A 44 -15.03 9.69 -0.76
C SER A 44 -15.17 9.15 -2.18
N VAL A 45 -16.39 9.23 -2.72
CA VAL A 45 -16.72 8.73 -4.07
C VAL A 45 -15.83 9.36 -5.14
N ALA A 46 -15.54 10.66 -5.01
CA ALA A 46 -14.66 11.37 -5.94
C ALA A 46 -13.24 10.77 -5.98
N LEU A 47 -12.67 10.46 -4.80
CA LEU A 47 -11.36 9.82 -4.70
C LEU A 47 -11.43 8.41 -5.30
N THR A 48 -12.42 7.60 -4.95
CA THR A 48 -12.61 6.26 -5.53
C THR A 48 -12.64 6.30 -7.05
N VAL A 49 -13.45 7.17 -7.65
CA VAL A 49 -13.57 7.29 -9.12
C VAL A 49 -12.23 7.65 -9.76
N VAL A 50 -11.52 8.66 -9.23
CA VAL A 50 -10.22 9.10 -9.78
C VAL A 50 -9.20 7.97 -9.74
N TYR A 51 -9.06 7.27 -8.61
CA TYR A 51 -8.03 6.24 -8.47
C TYR A 51 -8.35 4.99 -9.28
N VAL A 52 -9.63 4.63 -9.42
CA VAL A 52 -10.05 3.53 -10.29
C VAL A 52 -9.72 3.85 -11.76
N ILE A 53 -9.97 5.06 -12.25
CA ILE A 53 -9.62 5.47 -13.62
C ILE A 53 -8.10 5.43 -13.83
N LEU A 54 -7.33 5.95 -12.88
CA LEU A 54 -5.86 5.96 -12.99
C LEU A 54 -5.28 4.54 -12.92
N ALA A 55 -5.77 3.70 -12.02
CA ALA A 55 -5.30 2.32 -11.85
C ALA A 55 -5.68 1.44 -13.04
N THR A 56 -6.89 1.58 -13.59
CA THR A 56 -7.31 0.86 -14.80
C THR A 56 -6.51 1.28 -16.02
N THR A 57 -6.21 2.58 -16.17
CA THR A 57 -5.32 3.07 -17.22
C THR A 57 -3.90 2.51 -17.07
N GLY A 58 -3.37 2.49 -15.84
CA GLY A 58 -2.08 1.87 -15.52
C GLY A 58 -2.05 0.36 -15.80
N LEU A 59 -3.16 -0.34 -15.56
CA LEU A 59 -3.31 -1.76 -15.86
C LEU A 59 -3.25 -2.03 -17.37
N VAL A 60 -3.98 -1.25 -18.17
CA VAL A 60 -3.92 -1.32 -19.64
C VAL A 60 -2.50 -1.04 -20.13
N PHE A 61 -1.83 -0.04 -19.56
CA PHE A 61 -0.43 0.25 -19.86
C PHE A 61 0.51 -0.93 -19.53
N ALA A 62 0.36 -1.55 -18.36
CA ALA A 62 1.16 -2.71 -17.96
C ALA A 62 0.98 -3.90 -18.92
N VAL A 63 -0.27 -4.20 -19.30
CA VAL A 63 -0.58 -5.25 -20.28
C VAL A 63 0.05 -4.91 -21.64
N GLY A 64 -0.03 -3.66 -22.09
CA GLY A 64 0.64 -3.19 -23.31
C GLY A 64 2.16 -3.40 -23.28
N CYS A 65 2.82 -3.04 -22.17
CA CYS A 65 4.25 -3.28 -21.98
C CYS A 65 4.61 -4.77 -22.00
N LEU A 66 3.78 -5.62 -21.40
CA LEU A 66 3.97 -7.08 -21.43
C LEU A 66 3.81 -7.64 -22.85
N LEU A 67 2.76 -7.24 -23.57
CA LEU A 67 2.53 -7.64 -24.96
C LEU A 67 3.71 -7.23 -25.86
N PHE A 68 4.19 -6.00 -25.71
CA PHE A 68 5.38 -5.52 -26.41
C PHE A 68 6.61 -6.41 -26.12
N ASN A 69 6.83 -6.77 -24.86
CA ASN A 69 7.91 -7.68 -24.47
C ASN A 69 7.77 -9.07 -25.12
N ILE A 70 6.55 -9.62 -25.20
CA ILE A 70 6.28 -10.90 -25.86
C ILE A 70 6.61 -10.82 -27.35
N ILE A 71 6.08 -9.82 -28.06
CA ILE A 71 6.22 -9.69 -29.52
C ILE A 71 7.69 -9.49 -29.91
N PHE A 72 8.41 -8.62 -29.21
CA PHE A 72 9.78 -8.24 -29.57
C PHE A 72 10.86 -9.03 -28.81
N ARG A 73 10.50 -10.11 -28.11
CA ARG A 73 11.42 -10.93 -27.28
C ARG A 73 12.67 -11.40 -28.05
N GLN A 74 12.53 -11.67 -29.35
CA GLN A 74 13.61 -12.17 -30.19
C GLN A 74 14.59 -11.09 -30.66
N ARG A 75 14.25 -9.80 -30.53
CA ARG A 75 15.16 -8.70 -30.93
C ARG A 75 16.29 -8.57 -29.91
N ARG A 76 17.52 -8.34 -30.40
CA ARG A 76 18.74 -8.20 -29.58
C ARG A 76 18.57 -7.17 -28.46
N LEU A 77 17.93 -6.03 -28.75
CA LEU A 77 17.68 -4.96 -27.77
C LEU A 77 16.85 -5.41 -26.56
N VAL A 78 15.77 -6.17 -26.80
CA VAL A 78 14.89 -6.66 -25.71
C VAL A 78 15.57 -7.80 -24.95
N ARG A 79 16.29 -8.67 -25.66
CA ARG A 79 17.00 -9.82 -25.07
C ARG A 79 18.12 -9.41 -24.11
N LEU A 80 18.87 -8.35 -24.43
CA LEU A 80 19.97 -7.86 -23.58
C LEU A 80 19.51 -7.33 -22.22
N SER A 81 18.23 -6.95 -22.08
CA SER A 81 17.69 -6.45 -20.82
C SER A 81 17.13 -7.53 -19.88
N SER A 82 17.43 -8.81 -20.14
CA SER A 82 16.88 -9.95 -19.39
C SER A 82 15.34 -10.03 -19.54
N SER A 83 14.87 -10.42 -20.73
CA SER A 83 13.43 -10.44 -21.07
C SER A 83 12.56 -11.20 -20.07
N ASN A 84 13.10 -12.23 -19.42
CA ASN A 84 12.38 -13.02 -18.41
C ASN A 84 12.09 -12.20 -17.13
N LEU A 85 13.03 -11.34 -16.70
CA LEU A 85 12.83 -10.47 -15.54
C LEU A 85 11.81 -9.36 -15.83
N ASN A 86 11.71 -8.91 -17.08
CA ASN A 86 10.69 -7.95 -17.49
C ASN A 86 9.25 -8.51 -17.39
N TYR A 87 9.06 -9.83 -17.51
CA TYR A 87 7.74 -10.43 -17.24
C TYR A 87 7.35 -10.33 -15.77
N LEU A 88 8.31 -10.59 -14.87
CA LEU A 88 8.09 -10.46 -13.42
C LEU A 88 7.75 -9.01 -13.02
N ILE A 89 8.42 -8.01 -13.63
CA ILE A 89 8.10 -6.59 -13.41
C ILE A 89 6.64 -6.30 -13.82
N GLY A 90 6.21 -6.75 -15.00
CA GLY A 90 4.86 -6.49 -15.48
C GLY A 90 3.78 -7.22 -14.66
N LEU A 91 4.03 -8.48 -14.26
CA LEU A 91 3.14 -9.21 -13.35
C LEU A 91 3.02 -8.52 -11.99
N GLY A 92 4.13 -8.08 -11.40
CA GLY A 92 4.12 -7.32 -10.15
C GLY A 92 3.34 -6.01 -10.29
N ALA A 93 3.48 -5.30 -11.41
CA ALA A 93 2.79 -4.05 -11.65
C ALA A 93 1.27 -4.25 -11.76
N ILE A 94 0.82 -5.30 -12.44
CA ILE A 94 -0.61 -5.68 -12.50
C ILE A 94 -1.16 -5.88 -11.08
N VAL A 95 -0.48 -6.65 -10.24
CA VAL A 95 -0.91 -6.90 -8.86
C VAL A 95 -0.99 -5.60 -8.05
N LEU A 96 -0.03 -4.68 -8.23
CA LEU A 96 -0.05 -3.39 -7.54
C LEU A 96 -1.16 -2.46 -8.05
N TYR A 97 -1.48 -2.44 -9.34
CA TYR A 97 -2.65 -1.69 -9.84
C TYR A 97 -3.97 -2.26 -9.31
N VAL A 98 -4.09 -3.58 -9.22
CA VAL A 98 -5.25 -4.24 -8.58
C VAL A 98 -5.33 -3.82 -7.12
N ASN A 99 -4.21 -3.75 -6.40
CA ASN A 99 -4.20 -3.28 -5.02
C ASN A 99 -4.69 -1.83 -4.86
N VAL A 100 -4.31 -0.92 -5.76
CA VAL A 100 -4.79 0.46 -5.71
C VAL A 100 -6.31 0.50 -5.84
N ILE A 101 -6.91 -0.35 -6.67
CA ILE A 101 -8.36 -0.46 -6.80
C ILE A 101 -8.97 -0.96 -5.48
N THR A 102 -8.43 -2.04 -4.90
CA THR A 102 -8.96 -2.63 -3.66
C THR A 102 -8.77 -1.73 -2.42
N LEU A 103 -7.82 -0.78 -2.46
CA LEU A 103 -7.57 0.19 -1.39
C LEU A 103 -8.66 1.26 -1.29
N VAL A 104 -9.31 1.63 -2.41
CA VAL A 104 -10.26 2.76 -2.47
C VAL A 104 -11.72 2.32 -2.53
N ILE A 105 -12.02 1.02 -2.42
CA ILE A 105 -13.40 0.51 -2.46
C ILE A 105 -14.13 1.00 -1.20
N PRO A 106 -15.26 1.73 -1.33
CA PRO A 106 -16.06 2.13 -0.19
C PRO A 106 -16.82 0.91 0.37
N THR A 107 -16.73 0.68 1.67
CA THR A 107 -17.39 -0.47 2.32
C THR A 107 -17.98 -0.08 3.66
N THR A 108 -19.27 -0.32 3.86
CA THR A 108 -19.95 -0.20 5.16
C THR A 108 -20.10 -1.55 5.87
N ASN A 109 -19.85 -2.65 5.17
CA ASN A 109 -19.96 -4.00 5.72
C ASN A 109 -18.65 -4.42 6.40
N ALA A 110 -18.71 -4.76 7.69
CA ALA A 110 -17.55 -5.20 8.47
C ALA A 110 -16.84 -6.43 7.87
N ASP A 111 -17.60 -7.41 7.37
CA ASP A 111 -17.03 -8.63 6.77
C ASP A 111 -16.22 -8.32 5.51
N PHE A 112 -16.76 -7.45 4.65
CA PHE A 112 -16.09 -7.06 3.42
C PHE A 112 -14.87 -6.18 3.71
N ALA A 113 -14.97 -5.29 4.70
CA ALA A 113 -13.84 -4.51 5.19
C ALA A 113 -12.71 -5.42 5.72
N ALA A 114 -13.05 -6.48 6.46
CA ALA A 114 -12.08 -7.47 6.96
C ALA A 114 -11.38 -8.24 5.83
N ILE A 115 -12.12 -8.62 4.77
CA ILE A 115 -11.54 -9.26 3.59
C ILE A 115 -10.52 -8.33 2.91
N LEU A 116 -10.87 -7.06 2.68
CA LEU A 116 -9.96 -6.08 2.07
C LEU A 116 -8.74 -5.82 2.97
N CYS A 117 -8.98 -5.70 4.27
CA CYS A 117 -7.96 -5.51 5.28
C CYS A 117 -6.89 -6.60 5.28
N ASN A 118 -7.34 -7.86 5.16
CA ASN A 118 -6.46 -8.99 5.06
C ASN A 118 -5.79 -9.04 3.68
N THR A 119 -6.53 -8.83 2.58
CA THR A 119 -6.03 -9.03 1.20
C THR A 119 -5.04 -7.96 0.75
N ASN A 120 -5.25 -6.70 1.13
CA ASN A 120 -4.42 -5.57 0.67
C ASN A 120 -2.92 -5.75 0.98
N PRO A 121 -2.50 -6.11 2.21
CA PRO A 121 -1.10 -6.41 2.52
C PRO A 121 -0.45 -7.47 1.63
N TRP A 122 -1.19 -8.52 1.24
CA TRP A 122 -0.69 -9.57 0.34
C TRP A 122 -0.44 -9.04 -1.06
N LEU A 123 -1.41 -8.33 -1.63
CA LEU A 123 -1.27 -7.76 -2.97
C LEU A 123 -0.10 -6.77 -3.02
N VAL A 124 0.01 -5.89 -2.03
CA VAL A 124 1.17 -4.97 -1.92
C VAL A 124 2.46 -5.77 -1.83
N SER A 125 2.54 -6.80 -0.98
CA SER A 125 3.81 -7.51 -0.78
C SER A 125 4.26 -8.30 -1.99
N VAL A 126 3.38 -9.10 -2.58
CA VAL A 126 3.71 -9.88 -3.77
C VAL A 126 4.05 -8.97 -4.93
N GLY A 127 3.22 -7.94 -5.18
CA GLY A 127 3.45 -7.00 -6.28
C GLY A 127 4.74 -6.20 -6.11
N TYR A 128 4.99 -5.69 -4.90
CA TYR A 128 6.20 -4.95 -4.57
C TYR A 128 7.45 -5.81 -4.73
N SER A 129 7.47 -7.03 -4.19
CA SER A 129 8.66 -7.88 -4.24
C SER A 129 8.99 -8.38 -5.63
N LEU A 130 7.98 -8.60 -6.49
CA LEU A 130 8.19 -8.86 -7.91
C LEU A 130 8.78 -7.65 -8.66
N CYS A 131 8.22 -6.45 -8.48
CA CYS A 131 8.72 -5.24 -9.16
C CYS A 131 10.10 -4.79 -8.65
N TYR A 132 10.27 -4.67 -7.34
CA TYR A 132 11.50 -4.12 -6.76
C TYR A 132 12.60 -5.15 -6.67
N GLY A 133 12.28 -6.42 -6.39
CA GLY A 133 13.27 -7.50 -6.39
C GLY A 133 13.94 -7.65 -7.76
N THR A 134 13.15 -7.59 -8.84
CA THR A 134 13.70 -7.62 -10.21
C THR A 134 14.58 -6.42 -10.54
N MET A 135 14.24 -5.21 -10.07
CA MET A 135 15.08 -4.03 -10.24
C MET A 135 16.43 -4.16 -9.55
N ILE A 136 16.43 -4.60 -8.29
CA ILE A 136 17.65 -4.83 -7.52
C ILE A 136 18.54 -5.86 -8.23
N ILE A 137 17.96 -6.98 -8.65
CA ILE A 137 18.69 -8.01 -9.39
C ILE A 137 19.32 -7.46 -10.67
N LYS A 138 18.59 -6.64 -11.43
CA LYS A 138 19.14 -6.01 -12.64
C LYS A 138 20.31 -5.09 -12.31
N MET A 139 20.23 -4.34 -11.23
CA MET A 139 21.36 -3.52 -10.75
C MET A 139 22.55 -4.36 -10.30
N ILE A 140 22.31 -5.44 -9.54
CA ILE A 140 23.38 -6.37 -9.12
C ILE A 140 24.06 -6.96 -10.35
N ARG A 141 23.30 -7.41 -11.36
CA ARG A 141 23.84 -7.93 -12.61
C ARG A 141 24.77 -6.91 -13.28
N VAL A 142 24.35 -5.64 -13.37
CA VAL A 142 25.20 -4.57 -13.92
C VAL A 142 26.46 -4.42 -13.06
N TRP A 143 26.31 -4.24 -11.75
CA TRP A 143 27.45 -4.06 -10.84
C TRP A 143 28.48 -5.18 -10.96
N VAL A 144 28.06 -6.46 -10.99
CA VAL A 144 28.94 -7.63 -11.14
C VAL A 144 29.65 -7.67 -12.48
N ILE A 145 29.00 -7.25 -13.58
CA ILE A 145 29.62 -7.22 -14.91
C ILE A 145 30.75 -6.19 -14.98
N PHE A 146 30.59 -5.04 -14.32
CA PHE A 146 31.56 -3.93 -14.40
C PHE A 146 32.68 -4.01 -13.38
N ASN A 147 32.41 -4.55 -12.19
CA ASN A 147 33.46 -4.79 -11.21
C ASN A 147 34.14 -6.12 -11.55
N ASN A 148 35.26 -6.04 -12.29
CA ASN A 148 36.03 -7.17 -12.83
C ASN A 148 36.06 -8.42 -11.94
N ILE A 149 35.92 -9.58 -12.59
CA ILE A 149 36.07 -10.95 -12.08
C ILE A 149 37.37 -11.16 -11.26
N LEU A 150 38.38 -10.30 -11.42
CA LEU A 150 39.68 -10.37 -10.73
C LEU A 150 39.62 -10.03 -9.23
N GLU A 151 38.83 -9.05 -8.80
CA GLU A 151 38.69 -8.73 -7.36
C GLU A 151 37.68 -9.65 -6.66
N LEU A 152 36.69 -10.17 -7.39
CA LEU A 152 35.74 -11.15 -6.86
C LEU A 152 36.36 -12.54 -6.63
N LYS A 153 37.47 -12.87 -7.32
CA LYS A 153 38.29 -14.04 -6.98
C LYS A 153 39.02 -13.87 -5.63
N ALA A 154 39.34 -12.63 -5.24
CA ALA A 154 39.94 -12.31 -3.94
C ALA A 154 38.90 -12.24 -2.82
N LEU A 155 37.64 -11.88 -3.12
CA LEU A 155 36.45 -12.09 -2.27
C LEU A 155 35.99 -13.57 -2.24
N ARG A 156 36.93 -14.51 -2.33
CA ARG A 156 36.73 -15.91 -1.93
C ARG A 156 36.77 -16.10 -0.40
N TRP A 157 36.82 -15.01 0.36
CA TRP A 157 36.69 -15.02 1.80
C TRP A 157 35.21 -14.89 2.20
N ASN A 158 34.65 -15.99 2.71
CA ASN A 158 33.54 -16.02 3.67
C ASN A 158 32.14 -15.51 3.26
N CYS A 159 31.61 -15.87 2.09
CA CYS A 159 30.16 -16.09 1.99
C CYS A 159 29.82 -17.51 2.47
N ILE A 160 30.04 -17.78 3.76
CA ILE A 160 29.70 -19.05 4.42
C ILE A 160 28.17 -19.29 4.43
N LEU A 161 27.34 -18.28 4.15
CA LEU A 161 25.87 -18.40 4.23
C LEU A 161 25.18 -18.96 2.97
N PHE A 162 25.80 -18.85 1.79
CA PHE A 162 25.20 -19.34 0.53
C PHE A 162 26.34 -19.80 -0.38
N ASN A 163 26.56 -21.11 -0.43
CA ASN A 163 27.58 -21.79 -1.23
C ASN A 163 27.24 -21.72 -2.74
N ILE A 164 27.09 -20.50 -3.29
CA ILE A 164 26.70 -20.27 -4.68
C ILE A 164 27.93 -19.80 -5.47
N PRO A 165 28.37 -20.55 -6.50
CA PRO A 165 29.42 -20.08 -7.39
C PRO A 165 28.96 -18.83 -8.16
N LEU A 166 29.88 -17.89 -8.41
CA LEU A 166 29.62 -16.60 -9.08
C LEU A 166 29.25 -16.75 -10.58
N HIS A 167 29.71 -17.83 -11.22
CA HIS A 167 29.53 -18.10 -12.66
C HIS A 167 28.05 -18.32 -13.09
N PRO A 168 27.17 -18.98 -12.31
CA PRO A 168 25.75 -19.08 -12.62
C PRO A 168 24.91 -17.81 -12.35
N LEU A 169 25.45 -16.78 -11.69
CA LEU A 169 24.73 -15.52 -11.38
C LEU A 169 24.34 -14.71 -12.65
N LEU A 170 24.83 -15.10 -13.83
CA LEU A 170 24.45 -14.51 -15.11
C LEU A 170 23.23 -15.17 -15.79
N ARG A 171 22.73 -16.30 -15.28
CA ARG A 171 21.59 -17.00 -15.91
C ARG A 171 20.28 -16.41 -15.40
N ASP A 172 19.51 -15.81 -16.31
CA ASP A 172 18.21 -15.16 -16.03
C ASP A 172 17.23 -16.04 -15.22
N ASN A 173 17.25 -17.36 -15.41
CA ASN A 173 16.39 -18.29 -14.66
C ASN A 173 16.76 -18.40 -13.18
N LEU A 174 18.06 -18.34 -12.85
CA LEU A 174 18.52 -18.37 -11.46
C LEU A 174 18.24 -17.03 -10.76
N LEU A 175 18.39 -15.93 -11.50
CA LEU A 175 18.02 -14.59 -11.02
C LEU A 175 16.52 -14.52 -10.71
N GLY A 176 15.67 -15.06 -11.59
CA GLY A 176 14.24 -15.21 -11.33
C GLY A 176 13.92 -16.06 -10.09
N LEU A 177 14.67 -17.14 -9.87
CA LEU A 177 14.51 -17.99 -8.68
C LEU A 177 14.79 -17.23 -7.37
N PHE A 178 15.82 -16.37 -7.35
CA PHE A 178 16.12 -15.57 -6.15
C PHE A 178 14.98 -14.60 -5.80
N ILE A 179 14.37 -13.96 -6.80
CA ILE A 179 13.18 -13.11 -6.60
C ILE A 179 12.02 -13.96 -6.06
N LEU A 180 11.80 -15.15 -6.64
CA LEU A 180 10.75 -16.04 -6.17
C LEU A 180 10.98 -16.44 -4.71
N CYS A 181 12.21 -16.78 -4.32
CA CYS A 181 12.55 -17.06 -2.92
C CYS A 181 12.26 -15.86 -2.00
N LEU A 182 12.62 -14.63 -2.41
CA LEU A 182 12.28 -13.42 -1.64
C LEU A 182 10.76 -13.25 -1.48
N THR A 183 9.98 -13.45 -2.56
CA THR A 183 8.52 -13.38 -2.48
C THR A 183 7.91 -14.47 -1.61
N ILE A 184 8.52 -15.67 -1.58
CA ILE A 184 8.07 -16.77 -0.71
C ILE A 184 8.32 -16.42 0.76
N ILE A 185 9.44 -15.77 1.09
CA ILE A 185 9.71 -15.30 2.45
C ILE A 185 8.63 -14.32 2.90
N ASP A 186 8.25 -13.37 2.05
CA ASP A 186 7.17 -12.42 2.35
C ASP A 186 5.83 -13.11 2.56
N VAL A 187 5.47 -14.03 1.65
CA VAL A 187 4.26 -14.85 1.73
C VAL A 187 4.25 -15.66 3.02
N PHE A 188 5.39 -16.22 3.44
CA PHE A 188 5.50 -16.97 4.67
C PHE A 188 5.32 -16.07 5.90
N ILE A 189 5.94 -14.89 5.94
CA ILE A 189 5.76 -13.93 7.05
C ILE A 189 4.29 -13.50 7.15
N LEU A 190 3.65 -13.17 6.02
CA LEU A 190 2.24 -12.81 6.01
C LEU A 190 1.34 -14.00 6.37
N LEU A 191 1.67 -15.21 5.95
CA LEU A 191 0.94 -16.41 6.34
C LEU A 191 0.97 -16.59 7.85
N LEU A 192 2.16 -16.52 8.46
CA LEU A 192 2.31 -16.59 9.91
C LEU A 192 1.49 -15.50 10.60
N PHE A 193 1.52 -14.26 10.09
CA PHE A 193 0.70 -13.17 10.60
C PHE A 193 -0.79 -13.52 10.56
N THR A 194 -1.33 -13.90 9.40
CA THR A 194 -2.75 -14.24 9.23
C THR A 194 -3.19 -15.42 10.09
N VAL A 195 -2.35 -16.45 10.25
CA VAL A 195 -2.64 -17.59 11.12
C VAL A 195 -2.65 -17.16 12.58
N THR A 196 -1.68 -16.36 13.02
CA THR A 196 -1.64 -15.89 14.42
C THR A 196 -2.82 -15.01 14.79
N GLU A 197 -3.27 -14.13 13.88
CA GLU A 197 -4.44 -13.27 14.10
C GLU A 197 -5.75 -14.05 13.97
N GLY A 198 -5.83 -14.98 13.02
CA GLY A 198 -6.97 -15.89 12.87
C GLY A 198 -7.20 -16.74 14.12
N VAL A 199 -6.15 -17.34 14.68
CA VAL A 199 -6.24 -18.15 15.90
C VAL A 199 -6.66 -17.31 17.12
N ARG A 200 -6.32 -16.02 17.16
CA ARG A 200 -6.70 -15.11 18.24
C ARG A 200 -8.13 -14.56 18.11
N GLY A 201 -8.82 -14.81 17.00
CA GLY A 201 -10.10 -14.16 16.71
C GLY A 201 -9.97 -12.67 16.39
N ASN A 202 -8.75 -12.19 16.19
CA ASN A 202 -8.44 -10.79 15.88
C ASN A 202 -8.34 -10.52 14.37
N LEU A 203 -8.69 -11.51 13.55
CA LEU A 203 -8.81 -11.37 12.11
C LEU A 203 -10.09 -10.60 11.77
N GLY A 204 -10.13 -9.34 12.18
CA GLY A 204 -11.29 -8.46 12.06
C GLY A 204 -10.87 -7.00 11.99
N VAL A 205 -11.81 -6.15 11.62
CA VAL A 205 -11.65 -4.71 11.59
C VAL A 205 -12.07 -4.13 12.94
N LYS A 206 -11.33 -3.12 13.42
CA LYS A 206 -11.76 -2.33 14.58
C LYS A 206 -12.44 -1.05 14.10
N LEU A 207 -13.55 -0.68 14.73
CA LEU A 207 -14.14 0.64 14.54
C LEU A 207 -13.31 1.65 15.34
N THR A 208 -12.77 2.63 14.64
CA THR A 208 -12.05 3.76 15.26
C THR A 208 -12.75 5.05 14.88
N THR A 209 -12.74 6.04 15.79
CA THR A 209 -13.27 7.38 15.52
C THR A 209 -12.50 8.04 14.39
N ASN A 210 -13.22 8.61 13.43
CA ASN A 210 -12.65 9.31 12.30
C ASN A 210 -12.07 10.67 12.73
N GLN A 211 -10.82 10.97 12.35
CA GLN A 211 -10.19 12.25 12.69
C GLN A 211 -10.46 13.36 11.64
N GLU A 212 -10.98 13.03 10.46
CA GLU A 212 -11.34 14.00 9.41
C GLU A 212 -12.69 14.69 9.68
N LEU A 213 -13.67 13.97 10.24
CA LEU A 213 -15.00 14.49 10.55
C LEU A 213 -15.15 14.67 12.06
N PRO A 214 -15.23 15.92 12.57
CA PRO A 214 -15.47 16.18 13.98
C PRO A 214 -16.87 15.74 14.39
N GLU A 215 -17.05 15.46 15.68
CA GLU A 215 -18.35 15.18 16.27
C GLU A 215 -19.26 16.42 16.11
N GLU A 216 -20.46 16.22 15.56
CA GLU A 216 -21.39 17.31 15.24
C GLU A 216 -22.78 17.03 15.81
N THR A 217 -23.43 18.06 16.34
CA THR A 217 -24.85 18.02 16.71
C THR A 217 -25.71 18.56 15.56
N ILE A 218 -26.53 17.69 14.97
CA ILE A 218 -27.32 18.01 13.77
C ILE A 218 -28.80 18.13 14.15
N GLY A 219 -29.49 19.11 13.57
CA GLY A 219 -30.94 19.24 13.64
C GLY A 219 -31.50 19.96 14.88
N ALA A 220 -32.82 20.16 14.90
CA ALA A 220 -33.54 20.85 15.98
C ALA A 220 -33.66 19.99 17.26
N THR A 221 -33.40 18.69 17.15
CA THR A 221 -33.43 17.67 18.21
C THR A 221 -32.08 17.50 18.92
N ALA A 222 -31.03 18.20 18.48
CA ALA A 222 -29.65 18.08 18.99
C ALA A 222 -29.14 16.62 18.95
N GLU A 223 -29.32 15.96 17.82
CA GLU A 223 -28.78 14.61 17.58
C GLU A 223 -27.26 14.67 17.51
N TYR A 224 -26.57 13.87 18.32
CA TYR A 224 -25.13 13.90 18.43
C TYR A 224 -24.54 12.80 17.53
N HIS A 225 -23.81 13.18 16.48
CA HIS A 225 -23.25 12.23 15.51
C HIS A 225 -21.78 11.93 15.80
N LYS A 226 -21.43 10.64 15.83
CA LYS A 226 -20.05 10.14 15.91
C LYS A 226 -19.71 9.35 14.67
N TYR A 227 -18.64 9.77 14.01
CA TYR A 227 -18.17 9.15 12.78
C TYR A 227 -17.10 8.09 13.06
N PHE A 228 -17.32 6.88 12.56
CA PHE A 228 -16.41 5.73 12.69
C PHE A 228 -15.88 5.28 11.33
N LEU A 229 -14.70 4.65 11.33
CA LEU A 229 -14.16 3.97 10.16
C LEU A 229 -13.55 2.61 10.54
N TYR A 230 -13.52 1.70 9.57
CA TYR A 230 -12.91 0.39 9.75
C TYR A 230 -11.39 0.46 9.59
N VAL A 231 -10.67 0.23 10.69
CA VAL A 231 -9.20 0.18 10.71
C VAL A 231 -8.71 -1.25 10.87
N CYS A 232 -7.69 -1.58 10.08
CA CYS A 232 -6.91 -2.81 10.20
C CYS A 232 -5.98 -2.77 11.40
N GLU A 233 -6.46 -3.12 12.58
CA GLU A 233 -5.66 -3.18 13.81
C GLU A 233 -5.42 -4.60 14.29
N SER A 234 -4.20 -4.83 14.76
CA SER A 234 -3.71 -6.11 15.21
C SER A 234 -3.01 -5.89 16.54
N ASP A 235 -3.43 -6.65 17.55
CA ASP A 235 -3.03 -6.42 18.95
C ASP A 235 -1.70 -7.11 19.31
N GLY A 236 -0.83 -6.35 19.97
CA GLY A 236 0.29 -6.81 20.79
C GLY A 236 1.27 -7.78 20.11
N ALA A 237 0.98 -9.07 20.16
CA ALA A 237 1.94 -10.12 19.88
C ALA A 237 2.15 -10.44 18.37
N SER A 238 1.35 -9.87 17.48
CA SER A 238 1.45 -9.99 16.00
C SER A 238 1.98 -8.73 15.33
N CYS A 239 2.02 -7.61 16.07
CA CYS A 239 2.71 -6.38 15.68
C CYS A 239 4.16 -6.59 15.19
N PRO A 240 5.02 -7.43 15.83
CA PRO A 240 6.38 -7.65 15.32
C PRO A 240 6.42 -8.33 13.95
N LEU A 241 5.48 -9.22 13.62
CA LEU A 241 5.40 -9.86 12.30
C LEU A 241 5.00 -8.86 11.20
N ARG A 242 4.08 -7.94 11.51
CA ARG A 242 3.70 -6.87 10.57
C ARG A 242 4.86 -5.89 10.34
N ASN A 243 5.58 -5.53 11.40
CA ASN A 243 6.70 -4.59 11.31
C ASN A 243 7.94 -5.21 10.62
N SER A 244 8.14 -6.52 10.70
CA SER A 244 9.28 -7.18 10.05
C SER A 244 9.25 -7.03 8.53
N VAL A 245 8.07 -7.05 7.91
CA VAL A 245 7.90 -6.81 6.45
C VAL A 245 8.37 -5.41 6.07
N TRP A 246 8.03 -4.39 6.86
CA TRP A 246 8.48 -3.02 6.61
C TRP A 246 9.99 -2.86 6.77
N ILE A 247 10.56 -3.48 7.81
CA ILE A 247 12.01 -3.50 8.04
C ILE A 247 12.74 -4.15 6.87
N GLN A 248 12.26 -5.31 6.41
CA GLN A 248 12.83 -6.02 5.26
C GLN A 248 12.80 -5.14 4.00
N ARG A 249 11.68 -4.48 3.71
CA ARG A 249 11.56 -3.59 2.55
C ARG A 249 12.49 -2.38 2.63
N ALA A 250 12.61 -1.77 3.80
CA ALA A 250 13.51 -0.65 4.04
C ALA A 250 14.98 -1.08 3.83
N PHE A 251 15.36 -2.23 4.38
CA PHE A 251 16.69 -2.81 4.20
C PHE A 251 17.01 -3.08 2.73
N CYS A 252 16.10 -3.74 2.00
CA CYS A 252 16.24 -3.96 0.56
C CYS A 252 16.39 -2.65 -0.23
N LYS A 253 15.69 -1.58 0.17
CA LYS A 253 15.82 -0.27 -0.47
C LYS A 253 17.17 0.39 -0.21
N VAL A 254 17.70 0.30 1.01
CA VAL A 254 19.05 0.82 1.30
C VAL A 254 20.10 0.12 0.43
N LEU A 255 20.02 -1.22 0.31
CA LEU A 255 20.89 -1.97 -0.59
C LEU A 255 20.73 -1.53 -2.05
N ALA A 256 19.49 -1.32 -2.51
CA ALA A 256 19.21 -0.83 -3.86
C ALA A 256 19.84 0.54 -4.12
N LEU A 257 19.73 1.48 -3.17
CA LEU A 257 20.33 2.81 -3.27
C LEU A 257 21.85 2.76 -3.34
N LEU A 258 22.49 1.91 -2.52
CA LEU A 258 23.94 1.71 -2.55
C LEU A 258 24.39 1.18 -3.93
N LEU A 259 23.69 0.19 -4.47
CA LEU A 259 23.96 -0.36 -5.79
C LEU A 259 23.72 0.68 -6.91
N ALA A 260 22.64 1.44 -6.83
CA ALA A 260 22.33 2.52 -7.76
C ALA A 260 23.47 3.56 -7.78
N PHE A 261 23.94 3.97 -6.60
CA PHE A 261 25.03 4.92 -6.46
C PHE A 261 26.34 4.38 -7.03
N ARG A 262 26.67 3.12 -6.77
CA ARG A 262 27.88 2.47 -7.30
C ARG A 262 27.85 2.29 -8.81
N THR A 263 26.67 2.15 -9.41
CA THR A 263 26.49 1.91 -10.86
C THR A 263 26.24 3.19 -11.68
N ARG A 264 26.13 4.36 -11.04
CA ARG A 264 25.78 5.64 -11.71
C ARG A 264 26.74 6.10 -12.81
N ASN A 265 28.02 5.78 -12.67
CA ASN A 265 29.08 6.25 -13.57
C ASN A 265 29.37 5.27 -14.72
N VAL A 266 28.66 4.13 -14.75
CA VAL A 266 28.84 3.12 -15.76
C VAL A 266 28.01 3.49 -16.98
N LYS A 267 28.64 4.11 -17.98
CA LYS A 267 28.05 4.41 -19.29
C LYS A 267 28.63 3.46 -20.33
N VAL A 268 27.82 2.57 -20.89
CA VAL A 268 28.24 1.67 -21.97
C VAL A 268 27.43 1.95 -23.23
N LYS A 269 28.14 2.22 -24.31
CA LYS A 269 27.55 2.42 -25.64
C LYS A 269 26.68 1.21 -26.02
N GLY A 270 25.38 1.43 -26.12
CA GLY A 270 24.38 0.40 -26.45
C GLY A 270 23.66 -0.26 -25.26
N LEU A 271 23.91 0.18 -24.02
CA LEU A 271 23.24 -0.34 -22.82
C LEU A 271 23.13 0.72 -21.70
N ASP A 272 22.47 1.86 -21.98
CA ASP A 272 22.16 2.92 -20.99
C ASP A 272 21.01 2.53 -20.02
N ASP A 273 20.58 1.26 -20.04
CA ASP A 273 19.52 0.71 -19.17
C ASP A 273 19.81 0.93 -17.67
N SER A 274 21.08 0.95 -17.26
CA SER A 274 21.48 1.14 -15.86
C SER A 274 21.08 2.51 -15.30
N VAL A 275 21.12 3.57 -16.12
CA VAL A 275 20.81 4.95 -15.69
C VAL A 275 19.32 5.09 -15.42
N TYR A 276 18.46 4.57 -16.30
CA TYR A 276 17.00 4.59 -16.11
C TYR A 276 16.57 3.72 -14.92
N ILE A 277 17.21 2.56 -14.74
CA ILE A 277 16.97 1.72 -13.57
C ILE A 277 17.42 2.43 -12.29
N ALA A 278 18.58 3.11 -12.28
CA ALA A 278 19.02 3.95 -11.15
C ALA A 278 18.04 5.08 -10.82
N ALA A 279 17.59 5.82 -11.83
CA ALA A 279 16.58 6.88 -11.66
C ALA A 279 15.29 6.33 -11.03
N SER A 280 14.80 5.18 -11.50
CA SER A 280 13.60 4.53 -10.94
C SER A 280 13.77 4.16 -9.46
N VAL A 281 14.95 3.67 -9.07
CA VAL A 281 15.24 3.30 -7.67
C VAL A 281 15.27 4.54 -6.76
N TYR A 282 15.83 5.66 -7.21
CA TYR A 282 15.82 6.91 -6.43
C TYR A 282 14.40 7.42 -6.20
N VAL A 283 13.60 7.56 -7.27
CA VAL A 283 12.22 8.06 -7.17
C VAL A 283 11.38 7.15 -6.27
N THR A 284 11.44 5.84 -6.50
CA THR A 284 10.65 4.88 -5.74
C THR A 284 11.13 4.68 -4.30
N SER A 285 12.36 5.09 -3.97
CA SER A 285 12.83 5.08 -2.58
C SER A 285 12.17 6.20 -1.78
N ILE A 286 12.07 7.40 -2.37
CA ILE A 286 11.38 8.54 -1.75
C ILE A 286 9.91 8.17 -1.52
N VAL A 287 9.28 7.61 -2.54
CA VAL A 287 7.89 7.15 -2.47
C VAL A 287 7.68 6.11 -1.37
N LEU A 288 8.57 5.12 -1.22
CA LEU A 288 8.42 4.14 -0.14
C LEU A 288 8.51 4.80 1.24
N THR A 289 9.45 5.73 1.44
CA THR A 289 9.57 6.44 2.72
C THR A 289 8.28 7.17 3.06
N VAL A 290 7.65 7.84 2.09
CA VAL A 290 6.35 8.50 2.28
C VAL A 290 5.27 7.47 2.66
N ILE A 291 5.16 6.35 1.96
CA ILE A 291 4.18 5.29 2.27
C ILE A 291 4.37 4.75 3.70
N ILE A 292 5.62 4.51 4.11
CA ILE A 292 5.92 4.02 5.47
C ILE A 292 5.44 5.04 6.50
N VAL A 293 5.82 6.31 6.36
CA VAL A 293 5.40 7.38 7.30
C VAL A 293 3.89 7.49 7.36
N SER A 294 3.21 7.54 6.20
CA SER A 294 1.75 7.63 6.13
C SER A 294 1.02 6.45 6.76
N THR A 295 1.62 5.25 6.76
CA THR A 295 1.02 4.06 7.40
C THR A 295 0.91 4.20 8.91
N TYR A 296 1.79 4.98 9.53
CA TYR A 296 1.77 5.23 10.97
C TYR A 296 1.06 6.54 11.34
N THR A 297 1.07 7.55 10.47
CA THR A 297 0.51 8.88 10.80
C THR A 297 -0.92 9.10 10.33
N LEU A 298 -1.31 8.51 9.20
CA LEU A 298 -2.60 8.82 8.54
C LEU A 298 -3.64 7.73 8.70
N ARG A 299 -3.34 6.64 9.42
CA ARG A 299 -4.20 5.44 9.48
C ARG A 299 -5.65 5.69 9.94
N ASP A 300 -5.86 6.73 10.74
CA ASP A 300 -7.18 7.11 11.28
C ASP A 300 -7.92 8.15 10.41
N TYR A 301 -7.39 8.42 9.21
CA TYR A 301 -7.92 9.37 8.22
C TYR A 301 -8.45 8.60 7.02
N VAL A 302 -9.79 8.59 6.85
CA VAL A 302 -10.48 7.76 5.85
C VAL A 302 -10.15 8.14 4.40
N ASN A 303 -9.87 9.42 4.11
CA ASN A 303 -9.50 9.87 2.76
C ASN A 303 -7.98 10.02 2.62
N ALA A 304 -7.30 10.58 3.62
CA ALA A 304 -5.88 10.91 3.51
C ALA A 304 -4.99 9.66 3.40
N TYR A 305 -5.26 8.60 4.16
CA TYR A 305 -4.49 7.35 4.09
C TYR A 305 -4.53 6.69 2.70
N PRO A 306 -5.71 6.30 2.17
CA PRO A 306 -5.77 5.66 0.86
C PRO A 306 -5.31 6.61 -0.27
N ALA A 307 -5.48 7.93 -0.12
CA ALA A 307 -4.95 8.89 -1.09
C ALA A 307 -3.42 8.82 -1.19
N VAL A 308 -2.71 9.01 -0.08
CA VAL A 308 -1.25 9.10 -0.10
C VAL A 308 -0.61 7.75 -0.45
N VAL A 309 -1.12 6.66 0.12
CA VAL A 309 -0.63 5.31 -0.18
C VAL A 309 -0.93 4.93 -1.63
N GLY A 310 -2.16 5.15 -2.10
CA GLY A 310 -2.56 4.87 -3.47
C GLY A 310 -1.75 5.65 -4.50
N MET A 311 -1.49 6.94 -4.26
CA MET A 311 -0.65 7.77 -5.16
C MET A 311 0.78 7.28 -5.18
N GLY A 312 1.34 6.93 -4.01
CA GLY A 312 2.68 6.37 -3.94
C GLY A 312 2.78 5.08 -4.76
N LEU A 313 1.82 4.17 -4.63
CA LEU A 313 1.80 2.94 -5.41
C LEU A 313 1.64 3.21 -6.91
N LEU A 314 0.72 4.08 -7.33
CA LEU A 314 0.51 4.46 -8.74
C LEU A 314 1.76 5.10 -9.35
N LEU A 315 2.32 6.11 -8.70
CA LEU A 315 3.51 6.81 -9.19
C LEU A 315 4.72 5.88 -9.21
N GLY A 316 4.86 5.03 -8.19
CA GLY A 316 5.94 4.04 -8.13
C GLY A 316 5.86 3.05 -9.29
N THR A 317 4.72 2.41 -9.50
CA THR A 317 4.53 1.38 -10.54
C THR A 317 4.63 1.95 -11.96
N THR A 318 4.01 3.10 -12.21
CA THR A 318 4.07 3.78 -13.50
C THR A 318 5.50 4.21 -13.84
N MET A 319 6.25 4.76 -12.88
CA MET A 319 7.66 5.13 -13.10
C MET A 319 8.54 3.90 -13.37
N ILE A 320 8.32 2.80 -12.65
CA ILE A 320 9.03 1.54 -12.88
C ILE A 320 8.81 1.04 -14.31
N LEU A 321 7.55 0.93 -14.74
CA LEU A 321 7.23 0.45 -16.08
C LEU A 321 7.69 1.43 -17.15
N GLY A 322 7.43 2.72 -16.97
CA GLY A 322 7.78 3.78 -17.91
C GLY A 322 9.28 3.81 -18.19
N LEU A 323 10.11 3.89 -17.15
CA LEU A 323 11.56 3.98 -17.29
C LEU A 323 12.20 2.70 -17.83
N VAL A 324 11.58 1.53 -17.63
CA VAL A 324 12.09 0.26 -18.14
C VAL A 324 11.68 -0.01 -19.59
N PHE A 325 10.47 0.40 -20.01
CA PHE A 325 9.92 0.02 -21.31
C PHE A 325 9.92 1.16 -22.34
N ILE A 326 9.65 2.42 -21.96
CA ILE A 326 9.53 3.54 -22.91
C ILE A 326 10.82 3.76 -23.72
N PRO A 327 12.03 3.81 -23.13
CA PRO A 327 13.26 4.01 -23.90
C PRO A 327 13.48 2.94 -24.97
N ARG A 328 13.00 1.71 -24.73
CA ARG A 328 13.13 0.60 -25.69
C ARG A 328 12.15 0.70 -26.84
N VAL A 329 10.92 1.16 -26.57
CA VAL A 329 9.93 1.40 -27.62
C VAL A 329 10.45 2.47 -28.58
N GLN A 330 10.96 3.57 -28.04
CA GLN A 330 11.54 4.67 -28.82
C GLN A 330 12.75 4.20 -29.64
N LEU A 331 13.69 3.49 -29.02
CA LEU A 331 14.87 2.99 -29.72
C LEU A 331 14.52 2.03 -30.86
N LEU A 332 13.51 1.16 -30.69
CA LEU A 332 13.05 0.28 -31.76
C LEU A 332 12.39 1.04 -32.92
N GLN A 333 11.69 2.14 -32.65
CA GLN A 333 11.10 2.99 -33.69
C GLN A 333 12.18 3.70 -34.52
N THR A 334 13.25 4.16 -33.89
CA THR A 334 14.37 4.84 -34.60
C THR A 334 15.22 3.91 -35.45
N LEU A 335 15.15 2.59 -35.23
CA LEU A 335 15.93 1.59 -35.96
C LEU A 335 15.14 0.95 -37.12
N ARG A 336 13.89 1.35 -37.34
CA ARG A 336 13.04 0.91 -38.45
C ARG A 336 13.21 1.85 -39.63
#